data_AF-A0A1I1ZTA4-F1
#
_entry.id   AF-A0A1I1ZTA4-F1
#
_cell.length_a   1.000
_cell.length_b   1.000
_cell.length_c   1.000
_cell.angle_alpha   90.00
_cell.angle_beta   90.00
_cell.angle_gamma   90.00
#
_symmetry.space_group_name_H-M   'P 1'
#
loop_
_entity.id
_entity.type
_entity.pdbx_description
1 polymer ?
#
loop_
_entity_poly.entity_id
_entity_poly.type
_entity_poly.pdbx_seq_one_letter_code
_entity_poly.pdbx_strand_id
1 'polypeptide(L)'
;MTIERISTNSRMSKIVKHNGTAYLCGQVAKDRNADIHTQVTGMLEKVDELLETAGSSRDRILSATIYLADMADFKALNEVWDN
;
A
#
# COMPACT_ATOMS: atom_id res chain seq x y z
N MET A 1 -18.50 -7.00 17.23
CA MET A 1 -17.10 -6.74 16.87
C MET A 1 -16.98 -5.30 16.43
N THR A 2 -15.94 -4.59 16.86
CA THR A 2 -15.82 -3.13 16.68
C THR A 2 -14.86 -2.82 15.52
N ILE A 3 -15.17 -1.77 14.75
CA ILE A 3 -14.26 -1.23 13.73
C ILE A 3 -13.25 -0.31 14.41
N GLU A 4 -11.96 -0.56 14.20
CA GLU A 4 -10.86 0.30 14.67
C GLU A 4 -10.31 1.11 13.49
N ARG A 5 -10.03 2.40 13.71
CA ARG A 5 -9.50 3.31 12.68
C ARG A 5 -8.23 3.98 13.19
N ILE A 6 -7.15 3.91 12.40
CA ILE A 6 -5.84 4.45 12.77
C ILE A 6 -5.43 5.53 11.76
N SER A 7 -4.79 6.59 12.26
CA SER A 7 -4.33 7.76 11.48
C SER A 7 -5.45 8.35 10.63
N THR A 8 -6.50 8.83 11.30
CA THR A 8 -7.72 9.37 10.67
C THR A 8 -7.65 10.88 10.55
N ASN A 9 -8.14 11.39 9.42
CA ASN A 9 -8.45 12.80 9.21
C ASN A 9 -9.89 12.94 8.69
N SER A 10 -10.32 14.16 8.32
CA SER A 10 -11.68 14.43 7.84
C SER A 10 -12.07 13.71 6.55
N ARG A 11 -11.10 13.25 5.76
CA ARG A 11 -11.32 12.59 4.47
C ARG A 11 -11.24 11.08 4.56
N MET A 12 -10.32 10.53 5.36
CA MET A 12 -10.05 9.09 5.42
C MET A 12 -9.28 8.65 6.66
N SER A 13 -9.28 7.34 6.90
CA SER A 13 -8.34 6.64 7.78
C SER A 13 -7.28 5.96 6.94
N LYS A 14 -6.01 5.98 7.36
CA LYS A 14 -4.97 5.23 6.64
C LYS A 14 -5.11 3.72 6.82
N ILE A 15 -5.58 3.28 7.99
CA ILE A 15 -5.80 1.88 8.32
C ILE A 15 -7.19 1.73 8.96
N VAL A 16 -7.93 0.72 8.54
CA VAL A 16 -9.18 0.28 9.18
C VAL A 16 -9.05 -1.20 9.51
N LYS A 17 -9.22 -1.57 10.78
CA LYS A 17 -9.22 -2.97 11.21
C LYS A 17 -10.63 -3.44 11.54
N HIS A 18 -10.97 -4.63 11.06
CA HIS A 18 -12.22 -5.29 11.42
C HIS A 18 -12.03 -6.81 11.36
N ASN A 19 -12.40 -7.51 12.44
CA ASN A 19 -12.36 -8.96 12.53
C ASN A 19 -11.02 -9.59 12.07
N GLY A 20 -9.91 -9.07 12.59
CA GLY A 20 -8.56 -9.57 12.26
C GLY A 20 -8.04 -9.21 10.86
N THR A 21 -8.81 -8.48 10.05
CA THR A 21 -8.39 -7.99 8.73
C THR A 21 -8.11 -6.50 8.78
N ALA A 22 -6.98 -6.08 8.20
CA ALA A 22 -6.61 -4.68 8.02
C ALA A 22 -6.85 -4.25 6.57
N TYR A 23 -7.52 -3.12 6.39
CA TYR A 23 -7.73 -2.45 5.11
C TYR A 23 -6.91 -1.18 5.09
N LEU A 24 -6.02 -1.04 4.11
CA LEU A 24 -5.21 0.15 3.91
C LEU A 24 -5.90 1.11 2.93
N CYS A 25 -5.70 2.42 3.11
CA CYS A 25 -6.04 3.38 2.08
C CYS A 25 -5.13 3.20 0.85
N GLY A 26 -5.50 3.77 -0.30
CA GLY A 26 -4.65 3.76 -1.48
C GLY A 26 -3.27 4.35 -1.20
N GLN A 27 -2.22 3.65 -1.61
CA GLN A 27 -0.84 4.12 -1.52
C GLN A 27 -0.37 4.63 -2.88
N VAL A 28 0.34 5.76 -2.85
CA VAL A 28 0.87 6.44 -4.03
C VAL A 28 2.34 6.74 -3.84
N ALA A 29 3.06 6.90 -4.94
CA ALA A 29 4.47 7.28 -4.95
C ALA A 29 4.74 8.52 -4.08
N LYS A 30 5.91 8.56 -3.42
CA LYS A 30 6.38 9.74 -2.67
C LYS A 30 6.65 10.90 -3.64
N ASP A 31 7.35 10.61 -4.72
CA ASP A 31 7.58 11.52 -5.84
C ASP A 31 6.90 10.95 -7.09
N ARG A 32 5.96 11.70 -7.67
CA ARG A 32 5.21 11.30 -8.87
C ARG A 32 6.00 11.49 -10.17
N ASN A 33 7.10 12.24 -10.11
CA ASN A 33 7.92 12.56 -11.28
C ASN A 33 9.15 11.65 -11.40
N ALA A 34 9.36 10.77 -10.41
CA ALA A 34 10.42 9.77 -10.45
C ALA A 34 10.11 8.67 -11.48
N ASP A 35 11.12 7.86 -11.80
CA ASP A 35 10.93 6.65 -12.62
C ASP A 35 10.04 5.61 -11.91
N ILE A 36 9.49 4.68 -12.68
CA ILE A 36 8.57 3.66 -12.17
C ILE A 36 9.17 2.80 -11.05
N HIS A 37 10.45 2.43 -11.11
CA HIS A 37 11.08 1.60 -10.07
C HIS A 37 11.12 2.37 -8.74
N THR A 38 11.51 3.64 -8.78
CA THR A 38 11.50 4.52 -7.61
C THR A 38 10.10 4.73 -7.06
N GLN A 39 9.11 4.93 -7.94
CA GLN A 39 7.71 5.12 -7.55
C GLN A 39 7.15 3.89 -6.83
N VAL A 40 7.35 2.68 -7.39
CA VAL A 40 6.85 1.42 -6.84
C VAL A 40 7.56 1.10 -5.52
N THR A 41 8.88 1.25 -5.46
CA THR A 41 9.66 1.01 -4.24
C THR A 41 9.18 1.91 -3.09
N GLY A 42 9.11 3.23 -3.32
CA GLY A 42 8.66 4.17 -2.29
C GLY A 42 7.18 4.04 -1.92
N MET A 43 6.35 3.47 -2.80
CA MET A 43 4.96 3.13 -2.51
C MET A 43 4.87 1.88 -1.61
N LEU A 44 5.66 0.85 -1.91
CA LEU A 44 5.73 -0.39 -1.14
C LEU A 44 6.30 -0.17 0.27
N GLU A 45 7.31 0.70 0.43
CA GLU A 45 7.80 1.12 1.75
C GLU A 45 6.68 1.70 2.64
N LYS A 46 5.78 2.52 2.06
CA LYS A 46 4.62 3.04 2.81
C LYS A 46 3.64 1.95 3.19
N VAL A 47 3.46 0.95 2.31
CA VAL A 47 2.62 -0.21 2.62
C VAL A 47 3.19 -0.93 3.84
N ASP A 48 4.51 -1.12 3.90
CA ASP A 48 5.17 -1.75 5.06
C ASP A 48 4.97 -0.99 6.35
N GLU A 49 5.25 0.33 6.34
CA GLU A 49 5.04 1.19 7.51
C GLU A 49 3.60 1.07 8.05
N LEU A 50 2.61 0.98 7.15
CA LEU A 50 1.20 0.84 7.53
C LEU A 50 0.84 -0.56 8.00
N LEU A 51 1.41 -1.61 7.39
CA LEU A 51 1.23 -2.99 7.85
C LEU A 51 1.84 -3.17 9.23
N GLU A 52 3.04 -2.65 9.47
CA GLU A 52 3.70 -2.69 10.79
C GLU A 52 2.86 -1.93 11.83
N THR A 53 2.37 -0.73 11.50
CA THR A 53 1.45 0.03 12.36
C THR A 53 0.15 -0.77 12.63
N ALA A 54 -0.28 -1.59 11.67
CA ALA A 54 -1.42 -2.48 11.84
C ALA A 54 -1.11 -3.74 12.67
N GLY A 55 0.15 -4.02 13.00
CA GLY A 55 0.59 -5.27 13.64
C GLY A 55 0.65 -6.46 12.65
N SER A 56 0.97 -6.18 11.39
CA SER A 56 1.03 -7.13 10.27
C SER A 56 2.36 -6.99 9.51
N SER A 57 2.53 -7.76 8.43
CA SER A 57 3.66 -7.70 7.50
C SER A 57 3.20 -8.07 6.08
N ARG A 58 4.10 -7.93 5.08
CA ARG A 58 3.80 -8.33 3.68
C ARG A 58 3.41 -9.80 3.53
N ASP A 59 3.98 -10.68 4.35
CA ASP A 59 3.68 -12.13 4.34
C ASP A 59 2.22 -12.46 4.69
N ARG A 60 1.46 -11.47 5.17
CA ARG A 60 0.05 -11.61 5.58
C ARG A 60 -0.90 -10.84 4.66
N ILE A 61 -0.43 -10.35 3.51
CA ILE A 61 -1.28 -9.71 2.51
C ILE A 61 -2.22 -10.76 1.91
N LEU A 62 -3.52 -10.47 1.94
CA LEU A 62 -4.56 -11.33 1.35
C LEU A 62 -4.82 -10.99 -0.12
N SER A 63 -4.71 -9.70 -0.46
CA SER A 63 -4.97 -9.19 -1.80
C SER A 63 -4.29 -7.83 -2.00
N ALA A 64 -3.78 -7.57 -3.19
CA ALA A 64 -3.30 -6.26 -3.61
C ALA A 64 -3.91 -5.90 -4.97
N THR A 65 -4.44 -4.68 -5.08
CA THR A 65 -4.92 -4.12 -6.35
C THR A 65 -4.02 -2.98 -6.75
N ILE A 66 -3.35 -3.13 -7.88
CA ILE A 66 -2.39 -2.16 -8.39
C ILE A 66 -3.03 -1.43 -9.56
N TYR A 67 -3.06 -0.10 -9.48
CA TYR A 67 -3.50 0.77 -10.58
C TYR A 67 -2.28 1.38 -11.24
N LEU A 68 -2.05 1.01 -12.49
CA LEU A 68 -1.02 1.60 -13.35
C LEU A 68 -1.63 2.67 -14.25
N ALA A 69 -0.93 3.80 -14.40
CA ALA A 69 -1.35 4.86 -15.30
C ALA A 69 -1.13 4.47 -16.77
N ASP A 70 -0.06 3.74 -17.05
CA ASP A 70 0.27 3.17 -18.36
C ASP A 70 0.65 1.69 -18.20
N MET A 71 0.15 0.83 -19.09
CA MET A 71 0.47 -0.60 -19.08
C MET A 71 1.89 -0.89 -19.58
N ALA A 72 2.54 0.07 -20.25
CA ALA A 72 3.95 -0.03 -20.62
C ALA A 72 4.86 -0.23 -19.39
N ASP A 73 4.44 0.28 -18.23
CA ASP A 73 5.17 0.19 -16.95
C ASP A 73 5.00 -1.17 -16.25
N PHE A 74 4.12 -2.05 -16.75
CA PHE A 74 3.79 -3.32 -16.09
C PHE A 74 5.00 -4.21 -15.84
N LYS A 75 5.91 -4.29 -16.83
CA LYS A 75 7.14 -5.09 -16.68
C LYS A 75 8.04 -4.55 -15.57
N ALA A 76 8.29 -3.25 -15.57
CA ALA A 76 9.16 -2.60 -14.60
C ALA A 76 8.56 -2.64 -13.17
N LEU A 77 7.23 -2.55 -13.06
CA LEU A 77 6.55 -2.77 -11.78
C LEU A 77 6.80 -4.20 -11.25
N ASN A 78 6.66 -5.22 -12.09
CA ASN A 78 6.88 -6.61 -11.65
C ASN A 78 8.33 -6.89 -11.27
N GLU A 79 9.31 -6.23 -11.92
CA GLU A 79 10.72 -6.32 -11.50
C GLU A 79 10.95 -5.88 -10.06
N VAL A 80 10.14 -4.95 -9.53
CA VAL A 80 10.20 -4.54 -8.12
C VAL A 80 9.31 -5.42 -7.24
N TRP A 81 8.11 -5.77 -7.71
CA TRP A 81 7.12 -6.54 -6.96
C TRP A 81 7.53 -7.99 -6.70
N ASP A 82 8.23 -8.61 -7.64
CA ASP A 82 8.61 -10.03 -7.58
C ASP A 82 9.84 -10.30 -6.68
N ASN A 83 10.48 -9.25 -6.13
CA ASN A 83 11.62 -9.34 -5.20
C ASN A 83 11.17 -9.39 -3.73
#